data_AF-A0A9W3CK95-F1
#
_entry.id   AF-A0A9W3CK95-F1
#
_cell.length_a   1.000
_cell.length_b   1.000
_cell.length_c   1.000
_cell.angle_alpha   90.00
_cell.angle_beta   90.00
_cell.angle_gamma   90.00
#
_symmetry.space_group_name_H-M   'P 1'
#
loop_
_entity.id
_entity.type
_entity.pdbx_description
1 polymer ?
#
loop_
_entity_poly.entity_id
_entity_poly.type
_entity_poly.pdbx_seq_one_letter_code
_entity_poly.pdbx_strand_id
1 'polypeptide(L)'
;MIEMLVGCGYKKGTTLFGYGYDFRQSNRIDQLMVGLKKKLETAYKTSGERKVTIISHSMGGVMVSCFMFLYPEVFSKYVGKWITIATPFQGAPGCINDSLLTGVQFVEGLESFFFVSRWTMHQLLVECPSIYEMMANPDFKWKKQPEIRVWRKKTEKDNDDTSVELETFGLTESIDLFDDALKNNELSYGGNKIALPFNFSILEWASKTREILNKAKLPDGVSFYNIYGVAQDTPFDVCYGTETSPIGDLSEICQTMPEYTYVDGDGTVPAESAAAAQFKSVASVGVSGTHRGLLHDKRVFELIQQWLGVEPKKTKRKHSRTRKVAASG
;
A
#
# COMPACT_ATOMS: atom_id res chain seq x y z
N MET A 1 9.74 14.76 3.20
CA MET A 1 9.10 14.76 4.54
C MET A 1 10.08 14.91 5.71
N ILE A 2 11.08 14.04 5.87
CA ILE A 2 12.02 14.08 7.02
C ILE A 2 12.69 15.45 7.18
N GLU A 3 13.21 16.02 6.09
CA GLU A 3 13.87 17.33 6.13
C GLU A 3 12.88 18.47 6.49
N MET A 4 11.62 18.36 6.08
CA MET A 4 10.56 19.28 6.51
C MET A 4 10.38 19.21 8.04
N LEU A 5 10.28 18.01 8.62
CA LEU A 5 10.13 17.85 10.07
C LEU A 5 11.35 18.37 10.83
N VAL A 6 12.57 18.12 10.34
CA VAL A 6 13.79 18.70 10.90
C VAL A 6 13.77 20.23 10.85
N GLY A 7 13.29 20.81 9.76
CA GLY A 7 13.07 22.26 9.62
C GLY A 7 12.07 22.83 10.64
N CYS A 8 11.07 22.04 11.04
CA CYS A 8 10.13 22.36 12.13
C CYS A 8 10.73 22.15 13.53
N GLY A 9 11.97 21.69 13.64
CA GLY A 9 12.70 21.53 14.90
C GLY A 9 12.73 20.12 15.48
N TYR A 10 12.22 19.12 14.77
CA TYR A 10 12.39 17.72 15.16
C TYR A 10 13.86 17.27 15.05
N LYS A 11 14.28 16.36 15.92
CA LYS A 11 15.65 15.82 15.96
C LYS A 11 15.64 14.33 15.72
N LYS A 12 16.34 13.89 14.67
CA LYS A 12 16.53 12.47 14.32
C LYS A 12 17.08 11.72 15.54
N GLY A 13 16.45 10.61 15.92
CA GLY A 13 16.86 9.78 17.07
C GLY A 13 16.46 10.32 18.45
N THR A 14 15.88 11.52 18.56
CA THR A 14 15.43 12.10 19.85
C THR A 14 13.93 12.38 19.87
N THR A 15 13.41 13.05 18.85
CA THR A 15 11.98 13.37 18.72
C THR A 15 11.40 12.95 17.37
N LEU A 16 12.26 12.49 16.44
CA LEU A 16 11.89 11.91 15.16
C LEU A 16 12.52 10.53 15.03
N PHE A 17 11.67 9.53 14.82
CA PHE A 17 12.07 8.14 14.81
C PHE A 17 11.56 7.46 13.53
N GLY A 18 12.40 6.66 12.90
CA GLY A 18 11.98 5.71 11.87
C GLY A 18 11.73 4.33 12.47
N TYR A 19 10.78 3.61 11.90
CA TYR A 19 10.53 2.20 12.17
C TYR A 19 10.34 1.46 10.84
N GLY A 20 11.43 0.87 10.35
CA GLY A 20 11.41 -0.01 9.18
C GLY A 20 11.10 -1.44 9.59
N TYR A 21 10.53 -2.20 8.67
CA TYR A 21 10.19 -3.61 8.86
C TYR A 21 10.31 -4.37 7.53
N ASP A 22 10.31 -5.70 7.62
CA ASP A 22 10.27 -6.55 6.43
C ASP A 22 8.87 -6.51 5.80
N PHE A 23 8.75 -5.77 4.70
CA PHE A 23 7.48 -5.57 4.01
C PHE A 23 6.93 -6.84 3.38
N ARG A 24 7.74 -7.91 3.25
CA ARG A 24 7.30 -9.19 2.67
C ARG A 24 6.45 -9.98 3.64
N GLN A 25 6.66 -9.79 4.94
CA GLN A 25 5.98 -10.53 6.01
C GLN A 25 4.62 -9.93 6.34
N SER A 26 3.76 -10.71 7.00
CA SER A 26 2.45 -10.24 7.45
C SER A 26 2.54 -8.95 8.28
N ASN A 27 1.59 -8.05 8.05
CA ASN A 27 1.41 -6.79 8.77
C ASN A 27 1.11 -6.98 10.27
N ARG A 28 0.86 -8.22 10.72
CA ARG A 28 0.65 -8.59 12.12
C ARG A 28 1.58 -9.68 12.65
N ILE A 29 2.72 -9.93 12.00
CA ILE A 29 3.70 -10.90 12.50
C ILE A 29 4.26 -10.45 13.87
N ASP A 30 4.43 -11.39 14.80
CA ASP A 30 4.81 -11.09 16.19
C ASP A 30 6.07 -10.23 16.31
N GLN A 31 7.11 -10.52 15.51
CA GLN A 31 8.35 -9.76 15.53
C GLN A 31 8.13 -8.27 15.21
N LEU A 32 7.25 -7.97 14.26
CA LEU A 32 6.88 -6.62 13.86
C LEU A 32 6.10 -5.93 14.98
N MET A 33 5.10 -6.61 15.54
CA MET A 33 4.27 -6.06 16.62
C MET A 33 5.09 -5.77 17.89
N VAL A 34 5.93 -6.73 18.32
CA VAL A 34 6.81 -6.56 19.50
C VAL A 34 7.83 -5.45 19.24
N GLY A 35 8.38 -5.37 18.03
CA GLY A 35 9.30 -4.31 17.62
C GLY A 35 8.66 -2.92 17.71
N LEU A 36 7.45 -2.75 17.17
CA LEU A 36 6.72 -1.48 17.22
C LEU A 36 6.40 -1.08 18.67
N LYS A 37 5.96 -2.03 19.51
CA LYS A 37 5.73 -1.79 20.94
C LYS A 37 6.98 -1.23 21.64
N LYS A 38 8.14 -1.87 21.46
CA LYS A 38 9.42 -1.41 22.02
C LYS A 38 9.81 -0.03 21.49
N LYS A 39 9.55 0.22 20.20
CA LYS A 39 9.86 1.50 19.57
C LYS A 39 9.01 2.65 20.12
N LEU A 40 7.71 2.41 20.30
CA LEU A 40 6.78 3.38 20.90
C LEU A 40 7.15 3.69 22.35
N GLU A 41 7.47 2.67 23.15
CA GLU A 41 7.93 2.88 24.52
C GLU A 41 9.22 3.71 24.59
N THR A 42 10.20 3.41 23.72
CA THR A 42 11.45 4.17 23.63
C THR A 42 11.16 5.62 23.24
N ALA A 43 10.36 5.84 22.20
CA ALA A 43 10.01 7.18 21.74
C ALA A 43 9.26 7.99 22.80
N TYR A 44 8.35 7.36 23.55
CA TYR A 44 7.62 7.97 24.67
C TYR A 44 8.58 8.42 25.77
N LYS A 45 9.47 7.53 26.24
CA LYS A 45 10.46 7.84 27.29
C LYS A 45 11.42 8.94 26.86
N THR A 46 12.01 8.83 25.67
CA THR A 46 12.97 9.83 25.14
C THR A 46 12.31 11.18 24.87
N SER A 47 11.00 11.21 24.62
CA SER A 47 10.25 12.45 24.38
C SER A 47 9.74 13.13 25.65
N GLY A 48 10.16 12.68 26.84
CA GLY A 48 9.73 13.21 28.13
C GLY A 48 8.32 12.76 28.50
N GLU A 49 8.01 11.48 28.25
CA GLU A 49 6.72 10.85 28.57
C GLU A 49 5.51 11.52 27.90
N ARG A 50 5.72 12.08 26.72
CA ARG A 50 4.65 12.61 25.88
C ARG A 50 4.22 11.56 24.88
N LYS A 51 2.90 11.41 24.72
CA LYS A 51 2.32 10.57 23.67
C LYS A 51 2.88 10.97 22.30
N VAL A 52 3.20 9.98 21.48
CA VAL A 52 3.81 10.16 20.17
C VAL A 52 2.75 10.38 19.09
N THR A 53 3.16 10.95 17.97
CA THR A 53 2.39 10.94 16.73
C THR A 53 2.96 9.88 15.80
N ILE A 54 2.12 8.96 15.32
CA ILE A 54 2.49 8.02 14.26
C ILE A 54 2.17 8.67 12.92
N ILE A 55 3.13 8.66 12.00
CA ILE A 55 2.92 8.96 10.58
C ILE A 55 3.20 7.68 9.79
N SER A 56 2.19 7.13 9.13
CA SER A 56 2.31 5.94 8.28
C SER A 56 2.02 6.26 6.82
N HIS A 57 2.55 5.42 5.94
CA HIS A 57 2.33 5.53 4.50
C HIS A 57 1.95 4.16 3.94
N SER A 58 0.98 4.14 3.02
CA SER A 58 0.58 2.94 2.29
C SER A 58 0.26 1.78 3.24
N MET A 59 0.82 0.61 2.98
CA MET A 59 0.73 -0.59 3.82
C MET A 59 1.13 -0.38 5.28
N GLY A 60 1.97 0.61 5.59
CA GLY A 60 2.28 0.97 6.98
C GLY A 60 1.04 1.35 7.79
N GLY A 61 0.00 1.88 7.14
CA GLY A 61 -1.29 2.14 7.81
C GLY A 61 -2.09 0.86 8.10
N VAL A 62 -1.98 -0.16 7.24
CA VAL A 62 -2.55 -1.50 7.48
C VAL A 62 -1.89 -2.14 8.70
N MET A 63 -0.56 -2.09 8.76
CA MET A 63 0.23 -2.55 9.92
C MET A 63 -0.18 -1.83 11.21
N VAL A 64 -0.34 -0.50 11.17
CA VAL A 64 -0.78 0.27 12.34
C VAL A 64 -2.20 -0.11 12.76
N SER A 65 -3.12 -0.35 11.83
CA SER A 65 -4.46 -0.87 12.13
C SER A 65 -4.41 -2.22 12.83
N CYS A 66 -3.57 -3.16 12.36
CA CYS A 66 -3.36 -4.44 13.02
C CYS A 66 -2.82 -4.27 14.45
N PHE A 67 -1.78 -3.45 14.62
CA PHE A 67 -1.19 -3.19 15.93
C PHE A 67 -2.19 -2.56 16.90
N MET A 68 -3.00 -1.63 16.41
CA MET A 68 -4.04 -0.96 17.19
C MET A 68 -5.10 -1.94 17.71
N PHE A 69 -5.53 -2.90 16.87
CA PHE A 69 -6.47 -3.94 17.29
C PHE A 69 -5.84 -4.94 18.27
N LEU A 70 -4.60 -5.37 18.03
CA LEU A 70 -3.93 -6.38 18.84
C LEU A 70 -3.41 -5.84 20.19
N TYR A 71 -3.04 -4.56 20.25
CA TYR A 71 -2.47 -3.93 21.44
C TYR A 71 -3.13 -2.58 21.76
N PRO A 72 -4.46 -2.53 21.96
CA PRO A 72 -5.20 -1.28 22.13
C PRO A 72 -4.72 -0.48 23.35
N GLU A 73 -4.40 -1.16 24.46
CA GLU A 73 -3.89 -0.52 25.68
C GLU A 73 -2.51 0.11 25.46
N VAL A 74 -1.63 -0.55 24.70
CA VAL A 74 -0.30 -0.03 24.37
C VAL A 74 -0.44 1.17 23.44
N PHE A 75 -1.31 1.06 22.44
CA PHE A 75 -1.59 2.14 21.49
C PHE A 75 -2.14 3.36 22.22
N SER A 76 -3.17 3.19 23.05
CA SER A 76 -3.77 4.27 23.85
C SER A 76 -2.75 4.91 24.81
N LYS A 77 -1.90 4.10 25.45
CA LYS A 77 -0.85 4.60 26.36
C LYS A 77 0.16 5.49 25.64
N TYR A 78 0.65 5.07 24.48
CA TYR A 78 1.80 5.74 23.84
C TYR A 78 1.44 6.67 22.70
N VAL A 79 0.30 6.52 22.04
CA VAL A 79 -0.05 7.25 20.81
C VAL A 79 -1.14 8.29 21.11
N GLY A 80 -0.91 9.53 20.67
CA GLY A 80 -1.89 10.62 20.81
C GLY A 80 -2.50 11.04 19.47
N LYS A 81 -1.74 10.88 18.38
CA LYS A 81 -2.20 11.16 17.02
C LYS A 81 -1.71 10.09 16.06
N TRP A 82 -2.52 9.78 15.07
CA TRP A 82 -2.13 8.99 13.92
C TRP A 82 -2.49 9.72 12.64
N ILE A 83 -1.49 10.00 11.81
CA ILE A 83 -1.65 10.55 10.47
C ILE A 83 -1.28 9.44 9.49
N THR A 84 -2.17 9.13 8.55
CA THR A 84 -1.86 8.17 7.50
C THR A 84 -1.92 8.81 6.12
N ILE A 85 -1.11 8.26 5.20
CA ILE A 85 -0.97 8.75 3.83
C ILE A 85 -1.15 7.56 2.89
N ALA A 86 -2.14 7.61 2.00
CA ALA A 86 -2.39 6.64 0.94
C ALA A 86 -2.57 5.18 1.42
N THR A 87 -3.20 4.97 2.58
CA THR A 87 -3.37 3.61 3.13
C THR A 87 -4.47 2.86 2.41
N PRO A 88 -4.23 1.65 1.88
CA PRO A 88 -5.27 0.83 1.25
C PRO A 88 -6.14 0.14 2.30
N PHE A 89 -7.00 0.89 3.01
CA PHE A 89 -7.84 0.32 4.08
C PHE A 89 -8.72 -0.83 3.59
N GLN A 90 -9.22 -0.74 2.35
CA GLN A 90 -10.07 -1.75 1.72
C GLN A 90 -9.31 -2.59 0.68
N GLY A 91 -7.99 -2.41 0.55
CA GLY A 91 -7.16 -3.08 -0.44
C GLY A 91 -6.94 -2.28 -1.73
N ALA A 92 -6.14 -2.84 -2.63
CA ALA A 92 -5.75 -2.22 -3.90
C ALA A 92 -5.92 -3.24 -5.06
N PRO A 93 -7.16 -3.55 -5.46
CA PRO A 93 -7.49 -4.72 -6.29
C PRO A 93 -6.64 -4.85 -7.56
N GLY A 94 -6.59 -3.82 -8.40
CA GLY A 94 -5.87 -3.90 -9.68
C GLY A 94 -4.40 -4.25 -9.50
N CYS A 95 -3.68 -3.50 -8.67
CA CYS A 95 -2.26 -3.76 -8.42
C CYS A 95 -2.00 -5.10 -7.72
N ILE A 96 -2.87 -5.54 -6.81
CA ILE A 96 -2.64 -6.77 -6.03
C ILE A 96 -3.00 -8.02 -6.83
N ASN A 97 -4.13 -8.02 -7.55
CA ASN A 97 -4.50 -9.13 -8.42
C ASN A 97 -3.43 -9.35 -9.49
N ASP A 98 -2.90 -8.27 -10.04
CA ASP A 98 -1.83 -8.31 -11.01
C ASP A 98 -0.49 -8.79 -10.43
N SER A 99 -0.14 -8.30 -9.23
CA SER A 99 1.06 -8.75 -8.50
C SER A 99 1.07 -10.26 -8.29
N LEU A 100 -0.11 -10.87 -8.05
CA LEU A 100 -0.26 -12.30 -7.82
C LEU A 100 -0.28 -13.13 -9.12
N LEU A 101 -0.68 -12.57 -10.26
CA LEU A 101 -0.81 -13.32 -11.51
C LEU A 101 0.40 -13.16 -12.44
N THR A 102 0.87 -11.93 -12.63
CA THR A 102 1.93 -11.65 -13.61
C THR A 102 3.04 -10.77 -13.04
N GLY A 103 2.87 -10.26 -11.81
CA GLY A 103 3.77 -9.32 -11.15
C GLY A 103 3.39 -7.87 -11.43
N VAL A 104 4.17 -6.92 -10.89
CA VAL A 104 4.01 -5.51 -11.21
C VAL A 104 5.35 -4.85 -11.48
N GLN A 105 5.33 -3.80 -12.29
CA GLN A 105 6.48 -2.90 -12.44
C GLN A 105 6.11 -1.56 -11.83
N PHE A 106 6.86 -1.15 -10.80
CA PHE A 106 6.62 0.12 -10.09
C PHE A 106 7.27 1.33 -10.80
N VAL A 107 7.83 1.13 -12.00
CA VAL A 107 8.51 2.13 -12.82
C VAL A 107 8.15 1.82 -14.27
N GLU A 108 7.62 2.81 -14.98
CA GLU A 108 7.25 2.71 -16.40
C GLU A 108 8.33 3.35 -17.29
N GLY A 109 8.36 2.97 -18.57
CA GLY A 109 9.28 3.53 -19.56
C GLY A 109 10.71 2.99 -19.51
N LEU A 110 11.66 3.72 -20.10
CA LEU A 110 13.07 3.30 -20.25
C LEU A 110 13.77 2.99 -18.92
N GLU A 111 13.30 3.56 -17.80
CA GLU A 111 13.86 3.30 -16.48
C GLU A 111 13.55 1.88 -15.97
N SER A 112 12.45 1.26 -16.42
CA SER A 112 12.05 -0.10 -16.03
C SER A 112 13.11 -1.17 -16.33
N PHE A 113 13.95 -0.96 -17.35
CA PHE A 113 15.08 -1.85 -17.70
C PHE A 113 16.17 -1.91 -16.63
N PHE A 114 16.26 -0.90 -15.76
CA PHE A 114 17.23 -0.86 -14.65
C PHE A 114 16.65 -1.41 -13.33
N PHE A 115 15.41 -1.90 -13.34
CA PHE A 115 14.71 -2.45 -12.19
C PHE A 115 14.45 -3.95 -12.33
N VAL A 116 14.01 -4.56 -11.22
CA VAL A 116 13.63 -5.97 -11.16
C VAL A 116 12.56 -6.26 -12.23
N SER A 117 12.78 -7.29 -13.04
CA SER A 117 11.82 -7.68 -14.08
C SER A 117 10.45 -7.99 -13.47
N ARG A 118 9.37 -7.78 -14.23
CA ARG A 118 8.01 -8.05 -13.78
C ARG A 118 7.85 -9.47 -13.24
N TRP A 119 8.38 -10.46 -13.96
CA TRP A 119 8.34 -11.86 -13.56
C TRP A 119 9.17 -12.17 -12.31
N THR A 120 10.35 -11.56 -12.17
CA THR A 120 11.14 -11.69 -10.94
C THR A 120 10.42 -11.06 -9.75
N MET A 121 9.69 -9.96 -9.97
CA MET A 121 8.84 -9.36 -8.94
C MET A 121 7.69 -10.30 -8.57
N HIS A 122 7.01 -10.90 -9.55
CA HIS A 122 5.99 -11.93 -9.32
C HIS A 122 6.51 -13.05 -8.41
N GLN A 123 7.65 -13.64 -8.76
CA GLN A 123 8.28 -14.74 -7.99
C GLN A 123 8.63 -14.35 -6.54
N LEU A 124 8.88 -13.07 -6.28
CA LEU A 124 9.05 -12.55 -4.92
C LEU A 124 7.71 -12.37 -4.20
N LEU A 125 6.73 -11.77 -4.88
CA LEU A 125 5.48 -11.29 -4.27
C LEU A 125 4.46 -12.40 -4.01
N VAL A 126 4.45 -13.48 -4.81
CA VAL A 126 3.49 -14.59 -4.69
C VAL A 126 3.60 -15.34 -3.35
N GLU A 127 4.73 -15.25 -2.66
CA GLU A 127 4.95 -15.83 -1.32
C GLU A 127 5.03 -14.77 -0.21
N CYS A 128 4.60 -13.53 -0.48
CA CYS A 128 4.60 -12.45 0.51
C CYS A 128 3.22 -12.32 1.18
N PRO A 129 3.05 -12.66 2.47
CA PRO A 129 1.76 -12.48 3.16
C PRO A 129 1.19 -11.08 3.13
N SER A 130 2.05 -10.06 3.07
CA SER A 130 1.62 -8.67 2.98
C SER A 130 0.85 -8.33 1.72
N ILE A 131 1.12 -9.01 0.59
CA ILE A 131 0.43 -8.82 -0.68
C ILE A 131 -1.00 -9.34 -0.59
N TYR A 132 -1.18 -10.54 -0.04
CA TYR A 132 -2.50 -11.12 0.23
C TYR A 132 -3.32 -10.25 1.19
N GLU A 133 -2.69 -9.65 2.19
CA GLU A 133 -3.37 -8.75 3.14
C GLU A 133 -3.85 -7.43 2.52
N MET A 134 -3.38 -7.09 1.31
CA MET A 134 -3.82 -5.93 0.54
C MET A 134 -4.84 -6.26 -0.56
N MET A 135 -5.25 -7.54 -0.67
CA MET A 135 -6.38 -7.91 -1.53
C MET A 135 -7.63 -7.12 -1.16
N ALA A 136 -8.48 -6.90 -2.16
CA ALA A 136 -9.72 -6.15 -1.99
C ALA A 136 -10.61 -6.80 -0.92
N ASN A 137 -11.18 -5.96 -0.06
CA ASN A 137 -12.04 -6.41 1.03
C ASN A 137 -13.38 -6.91 0.48
N PRO A 138 -13.74 -8.20 0.65
CA PRO A 138 -15.03 -8.73 0.21
C PRO A 138 -16.20 -8.20 1.02
N ASP A 139 -15.97 -7.76 2.27
CA ASP A 139 -17.02 -7.18 3.13
C ASP A 139 -17.27 -5.69 2.86
N PHE A 140 -16.42 -5.06 2.03
CA PHE A 140 -16.55 -3.64 1.72
C PHE A 140 -17.54 -3.41 0.58
N LYS A 141 -18.42 -2.43 0.77
CA LYS A 141 -19.43 -2.05 -0.22
C LYS A 141 -18.82 -1.11 -1.26
N TRP A 142 -18.00 -1.68 -2.16
CA TRP A 142 -17.47 -0.95 -3.30
C TRP A 142 -18.58 -0.36 -4.17
N LYS A 143 -18.40 0.85 -4.71
CA LYS A 143 -19.33 1.42 -5.71
C LYS A 143 -19.48 0.54 -6.95
N LYS A 144 -18.36 -0.02 -7.39
CA LYS A 144 -18.27 -1.08 -8.41
C LYS A 144 -17.45 -2.21 -7.79
N GLN A 145 -17.92 -3.45 -7.86
CA GLN A 145 -17.11 -4.58 -7.44
C GLN A 145 -15.89 -4.72 -8.36
N PRO A 146 -14.66 -4.78 -7.82
CA PRO A 146 -13.48 -5.04 -8.63
C PRO A 146 -13.50 -6.49 -9.14
N GLU A 147 -13.06 -6.67 -10.38
CA GLU A 147 -13.13 -7.96 -11.07
C GLU A 147 -11.83 -8.29 -11.82
N ILE A 148 -11.61 -9.57 -12.08
CA ILE A 148 -10.61 -10.05 -13.03
C ILE A 148 -11.37 -10.52 -14.27
N ARG A 149 -10.93 -10.11 -15.45
CA ARG A 149 -11.54 -10.48 -16.73
C ARG A 149 -10.55 -11.27 -17.55
N VAL A 150 -11.02 -12.30 -18.23
CA VAL A 150 -10.17 -13.15 -19.07
C VAL A 150 -10.89 -13.45 -20.37
N TRP A 151 -10.28 -13.11 -21.50
CA TRP A 151 -10.74 -13.59 -22.80
C TRP A 151 -10.39 -15.07 -22.93
N ARG A 152 -11.38 -15.94 -22.96
CA ARG A 152 -11.23 -17.40 -22.89
C ARG A 152 -11.58 -18.05 -24.21
N LYS A 153 -10.75 -18.99 -24.64
CA LYS A 153 -11.03 -19.84 -25.79
C LYS A 153 -11.93 -21.00 -25.36
N LYS A 154 -13.16 -21.04 -25.88
CA LYS A 154 -14.07 -22.17 -25.68
C LYS A 154 -14.03 -23.08 -26.90
N THR A 155 -13.96 -24.38 -26.64
CA THR A 155 -14.06 -25.41 -27.68
C THR A 155 -15.33 -26.18 -27.38
N GLU A 156 -16.33 -26.12 -28.27
CA GLU A 156 -17.53 -26.92 -28.11
C GLU A 156 -17.21 -28.39 -28.38
N LYS A 157 -17.77 -29.31 -27.58
CA LYS A 157 -17.45 -30.73 -27.66
C LYS A 157 -17.97 -31.42 -28.93
N ASP A 158 -18.94 -30.81 -29.62
CA ASP A 158 -19.73 -31.47 -30.66
C ASP A 158 -19.47 -30.94 -32.08
N ASN A 159 -18.83 -29.79 -32.24
CA ASN A 159 -18.33 -29.27 -33.52
C ASN A 159 -17.04 -28.52 -33.20
N ASP A 160 -15.96 -28.75 -33.96
CA ASP A 160 -14.61 -28.17 -33.81
C ASP A 160 -14.55 -26.63 -33.98
N ASP A 161 -15.67 -25.96 -33.71
CA ASP A 161 -15.85 -24.53 -33.71
C ASP A 161 -15.32 -23.96 -32.39
N THR A 162 -14.54 -22.88 -32.52
CA THR A 162 -13.89 -22.23 -31.39
C THR A 162 -14.48 -20.85 -31.21
N SER A 163 -15.17 -20.65 -30.09
CA SER A 163 -15.72 -19.36 -29.71
C SER A 163 -14.81 -18.67 -28.69
N VAL A 164 -14.91 -17.35 -28.63
CA VAL A 164 -14.16 -16.51 -27.70
C VAL A 164 -15.15 -15.76 -26.83
N GLU A 165 -14.99 -15.88 -25.52
CA GLU A 165 -15.87 -15.23 -24.55
C GLU A 165 -15.07 -14.51 -23.48
N LEU A 166 -15.59 -13.37 -23.00
CA LEU A 166 -15.01 -12.65 -21.87
C LEU A 166 -15.61 -13.20 -20.56
N GLU A 167 -14.83 -13.96 -19.82
CA GLU A 167 -15.20 -14.44 -18.49
C GLU A 167 -14.80 -13.42 -17.43
N THR A 168 -15.63 -13.28 -16.39
CA THR A 168 -15.44 -12.34 -15.28
C THR A 168 -15.41 -13.10 -13.97
N PHE A 169 -14.40 -12.81 -13.15
CA PHE A 169 -14.16 -13.41 -11.85
C PHE A 169 -14.26 -12.30 -10.79
N GLY A 170 -15.21 -12.42 -9.87
CA GLY A 170 -15.35 -11.53 -8.73
C GLY A 170 -14.31 -11.82 -7.65
N LEU A 171 -14.47 -11.19 -6.49
CA LEU A 171 -13.50 -11.32 -5.39
C LEU A 171 -13.35 -12.76 -4.89
N THR A 172 -14.44 -13.52 -4.82
CA THR A 172 -14.40 -14.91 -4.35
C THR A 172 -13.95 -15.85 -5.46
N GLU A 173 -14.50 -15.69 -6.66
CA GLU A 173 -14.17 -16.51 -7.84
C GLU A 173 -12.72 -16.31 -8.29
N SER A 174 -12.10 -15.16 -7.99
CA SER A 174 -10.69 -14.92 -8.29
C SER A 174 -9.74 -15.89 -7.58
N ILE A 175 -10.14 -16.50 -6.46
CA ILE A 175 -9.31 -17.47 -5.73
C ILE A 175 -9.07 -18.71 -6.59
N ASP A 176 -10.12 -19.26 -7.20
CA ASP A 176 -10.01 -20.41 -8.08
C ASP A 176 -9.18 -20.06 -9.33
N LEU A 177 -9.35 -18.84 -9.85
CA LEU A 177 -8.53 -18.33 -10.95
C LEU A 177 -7.04 -18.28 -10.59
N PHE A 178 -6.68 -17.79 -9.40
CA PHE A 178 -5.28 -17.75 -8.97
C PHE A 178 -4.68 -19.15 -8.85
N ASP A 179 -5.43 -20.11 -8.28
CA ASP A 179 -4.98 -21.49 -8.15
C ASP A 179 -4.70 -22.12 -9.52
N ASP A 180 -5.65 -22.00 -10.45
CA ASP A 180 -5.51 -22.53 -11.80
C ASP A 180 -4.38 -21.84 -12.60
N ALA A 181 -4.24 -20.52 -12.47
CA ALA A 181 -3.20 -19.77 -13.16
C ALA A 181 -1.79 -20.09 -12.63
N LEU A 182 -1.66 -20.37 -11.34
CA LEU A 182 -0.38 -20.62 -10.68
C LEU A 182 -0.06 -22.11 -10.47
N LYS A 183 -0.94 -23.03 -10.87
CA LYS A 183 -0.79 -24.49 -10.68
C LYS A 183 0.56 -25.06 -11.11
N ASN A 184 1.14 -24.49 -12.16
CA ASN A 184 2.43 -24.90 -12.76
C ASN A 184 3.54 -23.85 -12.56
N ASN A 185 3.32 -22.84 -11.72
CA ASN A 185 4.27 -21.76 -11.53
C ASN A 185 5.53 -22.27 -10.80
N GLU A 186 6.70 -21.95 -11.34
CA GLU A 186 7.99 -22.41 -10.81
C GLU A 186 9.09 -21.34 -10.90
N LEU A 187 10.03 -21.41 -9.96
CA LEU A 187 11.27 -20.65 -9.94
C LEU A 187 12.45 -21.59 -10.18
N SER A 188 13.29 -21.27 -11.18
CA SER A 188 14.55 -21.97 -11.40
C SER A 188 15.68 -21.30 -10.61
N TYR A 189 16.27 -22.01 -9.65
CA TYR A 189 17.40 -21.52 -8.85
C TYR A 189 18.46 -22.60 -8.64
N GLY A 190 19.69 -22.34 -9.10
CA GLY A 190 20.80 -23.28 -8.95
C GLY A 190 20.59 -24.64 -9.63
N GLY A 191 19.85 -24.67 -10.75
CA GLY A 191 19.49 -25.90 -11.46
C GLY A 191 18.28 -26.64 -10.88
N ASN A 192 17.75 -26.21 -9.73
CA ASN A 192 16.54 -26.77 -9.14
C ASN A 192 15.31 -25.97 -9.58
N LYS A 193 14.19 -26.67 -9.76
CA LYS A 193 12.86 -26.08 -9.95
C LYS A 193 12.13 -26.08 -8.61
N ILE A 194 11.69 -24.91 -8.19
CA ILE A 194 10.96 -24.68 -6.94
C ILE A 194 9.54 -24.28 -7.32
N ALA A 195 8.55 -25.09 -6.96
CA ALA A 195 7.15 -24.75 -7.19
C ALA A 195 6.74 -23.53 -6.35
N LEU A 196 6.01 -22.61 -6.97
CA LEU A 196 5.46 -21.40 -6.35
C LEU A 196 3.96 -21.27 -6.69
N PRO A 197 3.13 -22.25 -6.32
CA PRO A 197 1.69 -22.20 -6.59
C PRO A 197 1.01 -21.11 -5.75
N PHE A 198 -0.27 -20.86 -6.01
CA PHE A 198 -1.05 -19.99 -5.16
C PHE A 198 -1.09 -20.51 -3.71
N ASN A 199 -0.67 -19.68 -2.75
CA ASN A 199 -0.49 -20.13 -1.38
C ASN A 199 -1.76 -19.94 -0.51
N PHE A 200 -2.56 -21.00 -0.39
CA PHE A 200 -3.78 -21.01 0.43
C PHE A 200 -3.54 -20.78 1.93
N SER A 201 -2.39 -21.22 2.48
CA SER A 201 -2.08 -20.98 3.89
C SER A 201 -1.82 -19.49 4.16
N ILE A 202 -1.17 -18.80 3.22
CA ILE A 202 -1.01 -17.35 3.28
C ILE A 202 -2.36 -16.65 3.12
N LEU A 203 -3.21 -17.10 2.18
CA LEU A 203 -4.56 -16.56 2.01
C LEU A 203 -5.39 -16.69 3.29
N GLU A 204 -5.39 -17.86 3.94
CA GLU A 204 -6.11 -18.07 5.21
C GLU A 204 -5.62 -17.10 6.30
N TRP A 205 -4.29 -16.89 6.38
CA TRP A 205 -3.71 -15.93 7.31
C TRP A 205 -4.14 -14.49 7.01
N ALA A 206 -4.17 -14.10 5.74
CA ALA A 206 -4.60 -12.79 5.26
C ALA A 206 -6.10 -12.54 5.52
N SER A 207 -6.95 -13.56 5.37
CA SER A 207 -8.37 -13.50 5.74
C SER A 207 -8.56 -13.21 7.23
N LYS A 208 -7.77 -13.85 8.11
CA LYS A 208 -7.76 -13.53 9.55
C LYS A 208 -7.26 -12.10 9.81
N THR A 209 -6.29 -11.62 9.04
CA THR A 209 -5.87 -10.21 9.08
C THR A 209 -7.00 -9.27 8.65
N ARG A 210 -7.76 -9.62 7.61
CA ARG A 210 -8.92 -8.83 7.16
C ARG A 210 -9.99 -8.73 8.23
N GLU A 211 -10.29 -9.81 8.95
CA GLU A 211 -11.21 -9.76 10.09
C GLU A 211 -10.74 -8.78 11.17
N ILE A 212 -9.43 -8.77 11.48
CA ILE A 212 -8.82 -7.83 12.43
C ILE A 212 -9.02 -6.39 11.95
N LEU A 213 -8.74 -6.11 10.67
CA LEU A 213 -8.90 -4.77 10.09
C LEU A 213 -10.35 -4.31 10.12
N ASN A 214 -11.30 -5.19 9.81
CA ASN A 214 -12.75 -4.89 9.84
C ASN A 214 -13.26 -4.61 11.26
N LYS A 215 -12.63 -5.20 12.29
CA LYS A 215 -12.99 -5.03 13.71
C LYS A 215 -12.18 -3.92 14.42
N ALA A 216 -11.15 -3.36 13.78
CA ALA A 216 -10.26 -2.36 14.37
C ALA A 216 -11.03 -1.08 14.77
N LYS A 217 -10.81 -0.63 16.01
CA LYS A 217 -11.40 0.60 16.55
C LYS A 217 -10.30 1.51 17.07
N LEU A 218 -10.43 2.80 16.76
CA LEU A 218 -9.55 3.83 17.30
C LEU A 218 -9.81 3.99 18.80
N PRO A 219 -8.80 3.85 19.68
CA PRO A 219 -8.98 4.06 21.11
C PRO A 219 -9.35 5.50 21.45
N ASP A 220 -10.10 5.69 22.54
CA ASP A 220 -10.49 7.01 23.02
C ASP A 220 -9.26 7.89 23.31
N GLY A 221 -9.39 9.18 22.96
CA GLY A 221 -8.31 10.16 23.16
C GLY A 221 -7.18 10.11 22.12
N VAL A 222 -7.27 9.25 21.10
CA VAL A 222 -6.37 9.29 19.93
C VAL A 222 -7.04 10.05 18.78
N SER A 223 -6.34 11.04 18.21
CA SER A 223 -6.82 11.71 17.00
C SER A 223 -6.31 11.03 15.74
N PHE A 224 -7.21 10.72 14.80
CA PHE A 224 -6.85 10.13 13.51
C PHE A 224 -7.02 11.13 12.36
N TYR A 225 -6.05 11.19 11.45
CA TYR A 225 -6.05 12.02 10.26
C TYR A 225 -5.68 11.18 9.04
N ASN A 226 -6.40 11.37 7.94
CA ASN A 226 -6.22 10.62 6.71
C ASN A 226 -5.88 11.56 5.55
N ILE A 227 -4.84 11.21 4.80
CA ILE A 227 -4.52 11.80 3.50
C ILE A 227 -4.60 10.67 2.49
N TYR A 228 -5.39 10.85 1.45
CA TYR A 228 -5.49 9.88 0.36
C TYR A 228 -5.25 10.58 -0.97
N GLY A 229 -4.70 9.87 -1.95
CA GLY A 229 -4.47 10.45 -3.27
C GLY A 229 -5.71 10.38 -4.15
N VAL A 230 -5.83 11.36 -5.04
CA VAL A 230 -6.93 11.51 -6.00
C VAL A 230 -6.40 12.03 -7.34
N ALA A 231 -7.27 12.07 -8.34
CA ALA A 231 -7.02 12.57 -9.68
C ALA A 231 -5.86 11.88 -10.40
N GLN A 232 -5.68 10.59 -10.16
CA GLN A 232 -4.80 9.71 -10.93
C GLN A 232 -5.59 8.46 -11.36
N ASP A 233 -5.43 8.07 -12.62
CA ASP A 233 -5.96 6.81 -13.13
C ASP A 233 -5.34 5.66 -12.33
N THR A 234 -6.18 4.93 -11.60
CA THR A 234 -5.74 3.89 -10.67
C THR A 234 -6.26 2.53 -11.09
N PRO A 235 -5.39 1.54 -11.35
CA PRO A 235 -5.80 0.19 -11.73
C PRO A 235 -6.84 -0.39 -10.78
N PHE A 236 -7.96 -0.83 -11.33
CA PHE A 236 -9.09 -1.35 -10.55
C PHE A 236 -9.44 -2.77 -10.95
N ASP A 237 -9.82 -2.98 -12.22
CA ASP A 237 -10.00 -4.32 -12.79
C ASP A 237 -8.79 -4.66 -13.65
N VAL A 238 -8.49 -5.95 -13.75
CA VAL A 238 -7.41 -6.50 -14.59
C VAL A 238 -8.01 -7.41 -15.65
N CYS A 239 -7.55 -7.28 -16.89
CA CYS A 239 -8.02 -8.07 -18.03
C CYS A 239 -6.86 -8.79 -18.70
N TYR A 240 -7.00 -10.09 -18.99
CA TYR A 240 -5.97 -10.91 -19.63
C TYR A 240 -6.46 -11.53 -20.95
N GLY A 241 -5.56 -11.62 -21.92
CA GLY A 241 -5.89 -12.04 -23.29
C GLY A 241 -6.64 -10.97 -24.08
N THR A 242 -6.96 -11.28 -25.34
CA THR A 242 -7.81 -10.44 -26.20
C THR A 242 -8.76 -11.32 -27.01
N GLU A 243 -9.76 -10.73 -27.67
CA GLU A 243 -10.65 -11.45 -28.58
C GLU A 243 -9.87 -12.20 -29.69
N THR A 244 -8.77 -11.60 -30.17
CA THR A 244 -7.90 -12.19 -31.22
C THR A 244 -6.80 -13.12 -30.68
N SER A 245 -6.52 -13.07 -29.38
CA SER A 245 -5.51 -13.89 -28.70
C SER A 245 -6.04 -14.31 -27.32
N PRO A 246 -7.07 -15.17 -27.27
CA PRO A 246 -7.68 -15.61 -26.03
C PRO A 246 -6.81 -16.64 -25.29
N ILE A 247 -7.01 -16.72 -23.98
CA ILE A 247 -6.38 -17.66 -23.06
C ILE A 247 -7.03 -19.04 -23.21
N GLY A 248 -6.24 -20.06 -23.54
CA GLY A 248 -6.69 -21.45 -23.61
C GLY A 248 -6.62 -22.12 -22.24
N ASP A 249 -5.41 -22.31 -21.71
CA ASP A 249 -5.19 -22.76 -20.33
C ASP A 249 -4.95 -21.54 -19.42
N LEU A 250 -5.60 -21.50 -18.25
CA LEU A 250 -5.47 -20.38 -17.32
C LEU A 250 -4.03 -20.14 -16.84
N SER A 251 -3.16 -21.16 -16.85
CA SER A 251 -1.73 -20.99 -16.56
C SER A 251 -0.97 -20.13 -17.57
N GLU A 252 -1.54 -19.91 -18.77
CA GLU A 252 -1.00 -18.97 -19.76
C GLU A 252 -1.12 -17.51 -19.30
N ILE A 253 -2.02 -17.19 -18.35
CA ILE A 253 -2.20 -15.82 -17.82
C ILE A 253 -0.86 -15.23 -17.36
N CYS A 254 -0.07 -16.03 -16.64
CA CYS A 254 1.25 -15.65 -16.10
C CYS A 254 2.24 -15.15 -17.17
N GLN A 255 2.00 -15.47 -18.44
CA GLN A 255 2.85 -15.13 -19.59
C GLN A 255 2.30 -13.95 -20.42
N THR A 256 1.18 -13.38 -19.99
CA THR A 256 0.52 -12.25 -20.67
C THR A 256 0.75 -10.92 -19.93
N MET A 257 0.39 -9.83 -20.59
CA MET A 257 0.33 -8.50 -19.96
C MET A 257 -1.12 -8.15 -19.68
N PRO A 258 -1.44 -7.62 -18.49
CA PRO A 258 -2.79 -7.17 -18.18
C PRO A 258 -3.12 -5.88 -18.94
N GLU A 259 -4.39 -5.72 -19.25
CA GLU A 259 -5.01 -4.42 -19.48
C GLU A 259 -5.80 -4.00 -18.24
N TYR A 260 -5.70 -2.74 -17.85
CA TYR A 260 -6.43 -2.22 -16.70
C TYR A 260 -7.61 -1.35 -17.12
N THR A 261 -8.68 -1.42 -16.34
CA THR A 261 -9.62 -0.31 -16.20
C THR A 261 -9.28 0.48 -14.95
N TYR A 262 -9.61 1.76 -14.98
CA TYR A 262 -9.17 2.71 -13.97
C TYR A 262 -10.33 3.32 -13.21
N VAL A 263 -10.07 3.62 -11.94
CA VAL A 263 -10.90 4.48 -11.10
C VAL A 263 -10.05 5.63 -10.55
N ASP A 264 -10.70 6.61 -9.93
CA ASP A 264 -10.01 7.70 -9.24
C ASP A 264 -9.19 7.17 -8.05
N GLY A 265 -7.97 7.66 -7.91
CA GLY A 265 -7.05 7.29 -6.84
C GLY A 265 -5.68 7.94 -7.01
N ASP A 266 -4.63 7.22 -6.62
CA ASP A 266 -3.25 7.70 -6.62
C ASP A 266 -2.31 6.95 -7.58
N GLY A 267 -2.87 6.17 -8.51
CA GLY A 267 -2.12 5.30 -9.43
C GLY A 267 -1.72 3.96 -8.81
N THR A 268 -2.10 3.69 -7.56
CA THR A 268 -1.91 2.38 -6.92
C THR A 268 -3.12 1.97 -6.09
N VAL A 269 -3.62 2.88 -5.25
CA VAL A 269 -4.73 2.64 -4.33
C VAL A 269 -5.93 3.47 -4.76
N PRO A 270 -7.11 2.83 -5.00
CA PRO A 270 -8.34 3.56 -5.29
C PRO A 270 -8.66 4.55 -4.17
N ALA A 271 -9.08 5.77 -4.52
CA ALA A 271 -9.45 6.81 -3.56
C ALA A 271 -10.55 6.32 -2.60
N GLU A 272 -11.51 5.54 -3.10
CA GLU A 272 -12.57 4.93 -2.29
C GLU A 272 -12.01 4.02 -1.19
N SER A 273 -11.00 3.20 -1.50
CA SER A 273 -10.33 2.34 -0.53
C SER A 273 -9.56 3.17 0.49
N ALA A 274 -8.79 4.16 0.04
CA ALA A 274 -7.95 4.96 0.91
C ALA A 274 -8.73 5.95 1.79
N ALA A 275 -9.91 6.38 1.35
CA ALA A 275 -10.81 7.23 2.14
C ALA A 275 -11.61 6.44 3.18
N ALA A 276 -11.80 5.13 2.99
CA ALA A 276 -12.68 4.29 3.79
C ALA A 276 -12.00 3.63 4.99
N ALA A 277 -11.38 4.43 5.86
CA ALA A 277 -10.93 3.93 7.17
C ALA A 277 -12.14 3.46 8.01
N GLN A 278 -11.97 2.39 8.79
CA GLN A 278 -13.03 1.79 9.62
C GLN A 278 -13.41 2.65 10.84
N PHE A 279 -12.70 3.74 11.09
CA PHE A 279 -12.87 4.61 12.25
C PHE A 279 -12.92 6.09 11.84
N LYS A 280 -13.61 6.88 12.66
CA LYS A 280 -13.85 8.30 12.39
C LYS A 280 -12.54 9.09 12.41
N SER A 281 -12.26 9.79 11.33
CA SER A 281 -11.17 10.75 11.25
C SER A 281 -11.59 12.13 11.78
N VAL A 282 -10.62 12.85 12.35
CA VAL A 282 -10.73 14.29 12.62
C VAL A 282 -10.75 15.06 11.30
N ALA A 283 -9.91 14.63 10.35
CA ALA A 283 -9.93 15.11 8.98
C ALA A 283 -9.51 13.99 8.02
N SER A 284 -10.15 13.96 6.85
CA SER A 284 -9.80 13.10 5.71
C SER A 284 -9.70 13.98 4.47
N VAL A 285 -8.53 14.06 3.86
CA VAL A 285 -8.24 15.02 2.78
C VAL A 285 -7.70 14.29 1.56
N GLY A 286 -8.40 14.44 0.43
CA GLY A 286 -7.91 14.03 -0.88
C GLY A 286 -6.87 15.02 -1.39
N VAL A 287 -5.71 14.54 -1.82
CA VAL A 287 -4.64 15.36 -2.40
C VAL A 287 -4.28 14.80 -3.78
N SER A 288 -4.25 15.66 -4.79
CA SER A 288 -3.89 15.21 -6.13
C SER A 288 -2.40 14.84 -6.20
N GLY A 289 -2.10 13.63 -6.66
CA GLY A 289 -0.73 13.17 -6.83
C GLY A 289 -0.61 11.65 -6.86
N THR A 290 0.48 11.16 -7.44
CA THR A 290 0.80 9.73 -7.47
C THR A 290 1.10 9.20 -6.07
N HIS A 291 0.94 7.89 -5.87
CA HIS A 291 1.10 7.19 -4.58
C HIS A 291 2.39 7.59 -3.87
N ARG A 292 3.53 7.56 -4.59
CA ARG A 292 4.85 8.00 -4.08
C ARG A 292 5.02 9.52 -4.11
N GLY A 293 4.37 10.21 -5.04
CA GLY A 293 4.38 11.66 -5.17
C GLY A 293 3.86 12.36 -3.91
N LEU A 294 2.86 11.78 -3.23
CA LEU A 294 2.31 12.30 -1.97
C LEU A 294 3.38 12.50 -0.87
N LEU A 295 4.45 11.71 -0.85
CA LEU A 295 5.54 11.85 0.13
C LEU A 295 6.47 13.04 -0.12
N HIS A 296 6.32 13.70 -1.27
CA HIS A 296 7.05 14.88 -1.72
C HIS A 296 6.14 16.09 -1.94
N ASP A 297 4.83 15.90 -1.82
CA ASP A 297 3.85 16.94 -2.08
C ASP A 297 3.83 18.03 -0.99
N LYS A 298 3.78 19.28 -1.43
CA LYS A 298 3.81 20.45 -0.53
C LYS A 298 2.54 20.55 0.29
N ARG A 299 1.38 20.25 -0.30
CA ARG A 299 0.09 20.29 0.40
C ARG A 299 0.04 19.21 1.48
N VAL A 300 0.56 18.02 1.23
CA VAL A 300 0.74 16.98 2.25
C VAL A 300 1.61 17.47 3.40
N PHE A 301 2.71 18.15 3.11
CA PHE A 301 3.57 18.71 4.17
C PHE A 301 2.86 19.78 4.99
N GLU A 302 2.11 20.69 4.36
CA GLU A 302 1.31 21.71 5.06
C GLU A 302 0.28 21.06 5.99
N LEU A 303 -0.45 20.03 5.53
CA LEU A 303 -1.42 19.30 6.34
C LEU A 303 -0.75 18.63 7.54
N ILE A 304 0.39 17.96 7.35
CA ILE A 304 1.15 17.34 8.43
C ILE A 304 1.59 18.40 9.45
N GLN A 305 2.12 19.54 8.99
CA GLN A 305 2.54 20.64 9.86
C GLN A 305 1.37 21.20 10.68
N GLN A 306 0.24 21.44 10.02
CA GLN A 306 -0.99 21.91 10.65
C GLN A 306 -1.47 20.93 11.73
N TRP A 307 -1.55 19.64 11.43
CA TRP A 307 -2.05 18.63 12.38
C TRP A 307 -1.06 18.32 13.50
N LEU A 308 0.25 18.50 13.26
CA LEU A 308 1.26 18.47 14.31
C LEU A 308 1.28 19.75 15.15
N GLY A 309 0.76 20.87 14.65
CA GLY A 309 0.83 22.18 15.30
C GLY A 309 2.24 22.76 15.31
N VAL A 310 2.98 22.58 14.20
CA VAL A 310 4.38 23.03 14.07
C VAL A 310 4.57 23.90 12.85
N GLU A 311 5.48 24.86 12.95
CA GLU A 311 5.86 25.74 11.84
C GLU A 311 7.37 25.62 11.54
N PRO A 312 7.81 25.89 10.31
CA PRO A 312 9.24 25.98 10.00
C PRO A 312 9.91 27.02 10.89
N LYS A 313 11.09 26.71 11.42
CA LYS A 313 11.89 27.72 12.13
C LYS A 313 12.19 28.87 11.16
N LYS A 314 11.72 30.08 11.48
CA LYS A 314 12.07 31.30 10.72
C LYS A 314 13.60 31.36 10.59
N THR A 315 14.11 31.24 9.36
CA THR A 315 15.51 31.47 9.08
C THR A 315 15.85 32.87 9.58
N LYS A 316 16.79 32.98 10.52
CA LYS A 316 17.38 34.27 10.88
C LYS A 316 17.98 34.83 9.60
N ARG A 317 17.27 35.74 8.92
CA ARG A 317 17.85 36.59 7.87
C ARG A 317 19.08 37.22 8.51
N LYS A 318 20.28 36.82 8.08
CA LYS A 318 21.50 37.54 8.43
C LYS A 318 21.29 38.96 7.90
N HIS A 319 20.99 39.90 8.78
CA HIS A 319 21.16 41.31 8.45
C HIS A 319 22.64 41.50 8.17
N SER A 320 22.99 41.56 6.88
CA SER A 320 24.24 42.12 6.40
C SER A 320 24.30 43.55 6.92
N ARG A 321 25.05 43.78 8.01
CA ARG A 321 25.50 45.11 8.39
C ARG A 321 26.48 45.56 7.31
N THR A 322 26.01 46.33 6.35
CA THR A 322 26.86 47.13 5.47
C THR A 322 27.60 48.14 6.35
N ARG A 323 28.89 47.89 6.60
CA ARG A 323 29.80 48.92 7.10
C ARG A 323 29.97 49.95 5.97
N LYS A 324 29.43 51.17 6.17
CA LYS A 324 29.86 52.33 5.40
C LYS A 324 31.34 52.57 5.69
N VAL A 325 32.18 52.43 4.68
CA VAL A 325 33.55 52.94 4.71
C VAL A 325 33.44 54.44 4.45
N ALA A 326 33.83 55.24 5.44
CA ALA A 326 34.03 56.67 5.25
C ALA A 326 35.32 56.85 4.45
N ALA A 327 35.24 57.46 3.27
CA ALA A 327 36.40 57.94 2.55
C ALA A 327 36.72 59.34 3.07
N SER A 328 37.86 59.46 3.75
CA SER A 328 38.60 60.71 3.96
C SER A 328 39.77 60.70 2.98
N GLY A 329 39.91 61.75 2.17
CA GLY A 329 40.99 61.93 1.21
C GLY A 329 40.48 62.48 -0.10
#